data_AF-A0A434CVA5-F1
#
_entry.id   AF-A0A434CVA5-F1
#
_cell.length_a   1.000
_cell.length_b   1.000
_cell.length_c   1.000
_cell.angle_alpha   90.00
_cell.angle_beta   90.00
_cell.angle_gamma   90.00
#
_symmetry.space_group_name_H-M   'P 1'
#
loop_
_entity.id
_entity.type
_entity.pdbx_description
1 polymer ?
#
loop_
_entity_poly.entity_id
_entity_poly.type
_entity_poly.pdbx_seq_one_letter_code
_entity_poly.pdbx_strand_id
1 'polypeptide(L)'
;AYAGLGRGATIGPRVFNRQSRVELRVGPLGYEDFKAFLPGGQQFKLFEEAVRDMVGASLDVDLRIVLAREAVPPPRLGAVQLGRTAWLARPVERGDADDLRLRTIVGWQPEMAGVAA
;
A
#
# COMPACT_ATOMS: atom_id res chain seq x y z
N ALA A 1 -3.64 13.78 -35.70
CA ALA A 1 -2.70 14.77 -35.13
C ALA A 1 -1.65 14.02 -34.31
N TYR A 2 -0.37 14.21 -34.61
CA TYR A 2 0.74 13.52 -33.93
C TYR A 2 1.10 14.26 -32.64
N ALA A 3 1.45 13.51 -31.59
CA ALA A 3 1.86 14.11 -30.31
C ALA A 3 3.11 14.99 -30.52
N GLY A 4 3.03 16.27 -30.15
CA GLY A 4 4.10 17.26 -30.30
C GLY A 4 4.89 17.49 -29.01
N LEU A 5 6.17 17.84 -29.17
CA LEU A 5 7.03 18.27 -28.05
C LEU A 5 6.41 19.48 -27.34
N GLY A 6 6.41 19.46 -26.00
CA GLY A 6 5.81 20.52 -25.16
C GLY A 6 4.28 20.49 -25.06
N ARG A 7 3.60 19.54 -25.70
CA ARG A 7 2.14 19.37 -25.60
C ARG A 7 1.74 18.00 -25.04
N GLY A 8 2.29 16.93 -25.59
CA GLY A 8 1.91 15.57 -25.20
C GLY A 8 2.82 14.46 -25.72
N ALA A 9 3.94 14.80 -26.36
CA ALA A 9 4.93 13.79 -26.75
C ALA A 9 5.61 13.20 -25.51
N THR A 10 5.54 11.87 -25.36
CA THR A 10 6.24 11.10 -24.34
C THR A 10 7.33 10.24 -24.98
N ILE A 11 8.40 9.99 -24.23
CA ILE A 11 9.56 9.21 -24.68
C ILE A 11 9.87 8.11 -23.67
N GLY A 12 10.15 6.90 -24.16
CA GLY A 12 10.51 5.75 -23.35
C GLY A 12 9.33 4.89 -22.88
N PRO A 13 9.61 3.77 -22.20
CA PRO A 13 8.61 2.76 -21.86
C PRO A 13 7.73 3.12 -20.64
N ARG A 14 8.00 4.23 -19.95
CA ARG A 14 7.31 4.62 -18.72
C ARG A 14 7.16 6.15 -18.63
N VAL A 15 6.04 6.59 -18.07
CA VAL A 15 5.70 8.00 -17.85
C VAL A 15 5.39 8.20 -16.38
N PHE A 16 5.85 9.32 -15.82
CA PHE A 16 5.58 9.65 -14.42
C PHE A 16 4.22 10.33 -14.27
N ASN A 17 3.32 9.74 -13.48
CA ASN A 17 2.03 10.32 -13.10
C ASN A 17 2.05 10.65 -11.60
N ARG A 18 1.82 11.92 -11.24
CA ARG A 18 1.73 12.39 -9.84
C ARG A 18 0.31 12.46 -9.30
N GLN A 19 -0.70 12.48 -10.19
CA GLN A 19 -2.07 12.84 -9.83
C GLN A 19 -2.98 11.62 -9.64
N SER A 20 -2.56 10.43 -10.07
CA SER A 20 -3.41 9.23 -10.06
C SER A 20 -3.22 8.34 -8.83
N ARG A 21 -2.43 8.75 -7.83
CA ARG A 21 -2.07 7.88 -6.70
C ARG A 21 -1.92 8.63 -5.39
N VAL A 22 -2.47 8.06 -4.32
CA VAL A 22 -2.35 8.54 -2.93
C VAL A 22 -1.87 7.41 -2.01
N GLU A 23 -1.26 7.76 -0.88
CA GLU A 23 -0.86 6.80 0.17
C GLU A 23 -1.58 7.17 1.47
N LEU A 24 -2.35 6.23 2.02
CA LEU A 24 -2.95 6.32 3.34
C LEU A 24 -2.01 5.70 4.37
N ARG A 25 -1.81 6.39 5.51
CA ARG A 25 -0.98 5.91 6.61
C ARG A 25 -1.86 5.62 7.82
N VAL A 26 -1.83 4.38 8.31
CA VAL A 26 -2.63 3.92 9.46
C VAL A 26 -1.69 3.50 10.59
N GLY A 27 -1.84 4.13 11.76
CA GLY A 27 -1.11 3.81 12.98
C GLY A 27 -0.57 5.05 13.71
N PRO A 28 0.32 4.86 14.70
CA PRO A 28 0.92 3.57 15.11
C PRO A 28 -0.08 2.60 15.77
N LEU A 29 -0.05 1.34 15.34
CA LEU A 29 -0.92 0.27 15.83
C LEU A 29 -0.20 -0.65 16.82
N GLY A 30 -0.95 -1.32 17.70
CA GLY A 30 -0.46 -2.48 18.43
C GLY A 30 -0.25 -3.70 17.51
N TYR A 31 0.40 -4.74 18.01
CA TYR A 31 0.76 -5.91 17.19
C TYR A 31 -0.44 -6.69 16.67
N GLU A 32 -1.50 -6.86 17.47
CA GLU A 32 -2.71 -7.57 17.06
C GLU A 32 -3.49 -6.83 15.97
N ASP A 33 -3.68 -5.52 16.13
CA ASP A 33 -4.32 -4.68 15.11
C ASP A 33 -3.48 -4.64 13.83
N PHE A 34 -2.15 -4.51 13.96
CA PHE A 34 -1.25 -4.60 12.81
C PHE A 34 -1.45 -5.90 12.02
N LYS A 35 -1.54 -7.05 12.72
CA LYS A 35 -1.83 -8.35 12.07
C LYS A 35 -3.21 -8.38 11.42
N ALA A 36 -4.22 -7.78 12.04
CA ALA A 36 -5.56 -7.72 11.50
C ALA A 36 -5.70 -6.79 10.29
N PHE A 37 -4.78 -5.83 10.14
CA PHE A 37 -4.61 -4.99 8.94
C PHE A 37 -3.76 -5.66 7.83
N LEU A 38 -3.17 -6.83 8.06
CA LEU A 38 -2.47 -7.56 7.00
C LEU A 38 -3.47 -8.14 5.96
N PRO A 39 -3.03 -8.39 4.72
CA PRO A 39 -3.86 -9.01 3.70
C PRO A 39 -4.48 -10.32 4.20
N GLY A 40 -5.80 -10.43 4.11
CA GLY A 40 -6.59 -11.56 4.62
C GLY A 40 -7.20 -11.34 6.01
N GLY A 41 -6.77 -10.30 6.74
CA GLY A 41 -7.37 -9.90 8.01
C GLY A 41 -8.71 -9.18 7.82
N GLN A 42 -9.58 -9.26 8.85
CA GLN A 42 -10.91 -8.66 8.80
C GLN A 42 -10.88 -7.13 8.77
N GLN A 43 -9.97 -6.50 9.53
CA GLN A 43 -9.83 -5.04 9.55
C GLN A 43 -9.36 -4.52 8.19
N PHE A 44 -8.45 -5.24 7.52
CA PHE A 44 -8.01 -4.89 6.17
C PHE A 44 -9.18 -4.85 5.17
N LYS A 45 -10.05 -5.87 5.18
CA LYS A 45 -11.21 -5.93 4.27
C LYS A 45 -12.17 -4.76 4.48
N LEU A 46 -12.55 -4.51 5.72
CA LEU A 46 -13.44 -3.39 6.07
C LEU A 46 -12.83 -2.04 5.69
N PHE A 47 -11.53 -1.88 5.90
CA PHE A 47 -10.82 -0.67 5.51
C PHE A 47 -10.79 -0.49 3.99
N GLU A 48 -10.50 -1.56 3.24
CA GLU A 48 -10.51 -1.52 1.78
C GLU A 48 -11.90 -1.13 1.23
N GLU A 49 -12.97 -1.73 1.77
CA GLU A 49 -14.36 -1.40 1.41
C GLU A 49 -14.68 0.08 1.72
N ALA A 50 -14.36 0.56 2.92
CA ALA A 50 -14.60 1.95 3.29
C ALA A 50 -13.82 2.95 2.41
N VAL A 51 -12.55 2.66 2.11
CA VAL A 51 -11.74 3.50 1.22
C VAL A 51 -12.31 3.50 -0.19
N ARG A 52 -12.79 2.36 -0.68
CA ARG A 52 -13.42 2.24 -1.99
C ARG A 52 -14.69 3.09 -2.08
N ASP A 53 -15.52 3.08 -1.04
CA ASP A 53 -16.74 3.89 -1.00
C ASP A 53 -16.44 5.39 -0.92
N MET A 54 -15.37 5.79 -0.22
CA MET A 54 -14.99 7.20 -0.06
C MET A 54 -14.28 7.79 -1.28
N VAL A 55 -13.32 7.07 -1.87
CA VAL A 55 -12.44 7.56 -2.95
C VAL A 55 -13.00 7.23 -4.33
N GLY A 56 -13.83 6.19 -4.42
CA GLY A 56 -14.29 5.62 -5.67
C GLY A 56 -13.14 4.96 -6.46
N ALA A 57 -13.32 4.81 -7.77
CA ALA A 57 -12.38 4.11 -8.65
C ALA A 57 -11.44 5.06 -9.45
N SER A 58 -11.26 6.31 -9.02
CA SER A 58 -10.51 7.32 -9.80
C SER A 58 -9.02 7.41 -9.44
N LEU A 59 -8.63 6.93 -8.26
CA LEU A 59 -7.27 7.01 -7.73
C LEU A 59 -6.78 5.64 -7.29
N ASP A 60 -5.51 5.37 -7.53
CA ASP A 60 -4.81 4.27 -6.88
C ASP A 60 -4.51 4.67 -5.43
N VAL A 61 -4.96 3.85 -4.49
CA VAL A 61 -4.72 4.03 -3.06
C VAL A 61 -3.73 2.99 -2.58
N ASP A 62 -2.60 3.45 -2.09
CA ASP A 62 -1.64 2.63 -1.35
C ASP A 62 -1.92 2.75 0.15
N LEU A 63 -1.62 1.69 0.90
CA LEU A 63 -1.76 1.68 2.35
C LEU A 63 -0.41 1.40 3.00
N ARG A 64 0.03 2.31 3.86
CA ARG A 64 1.14 2.12 4.79
C ARG A 64 0.60 1.82 6.17
N ILE A 65 0.97 0.66 6.70
CA ILE A 65 0.58 0.24 8.04
C ILE A 65 1.78 0.48 8.96
N VAL A 66 1.56 1.21 10.04
CA VAL A 66 2.61 1.60 11.00
C VAL A 66 2.41 0.82 12.28
N LEU A 67 3.40 0.02 12.66
CA LEU A 67 3.45 -0.71 13.93
C LEU A 67 4.16 0.14 14.99
N ALA A 68 3.54 0.31 16.16
CA ALA A 68 4.15 1.02 17.28
C ALA A 68 5.50 0.41 17.65
N ARG A 69 6.49 1.26 17.96
CA ARG A 69 7.85 0.83 18.30
C ARG A 69 7.87 -0.26 19.37
N GLU A 70 7.08 -0.09 20.41
CA GLU A 70 7.01 -1.00 21.57
C GLU A 70 6.32 -2.33 21.23
N ALA A 71 5.57 -2.37 20.13
CA ALA A 71 4.84 -3.55 19.66
C ALA A 71 5.60 -4.37 18.61
N VAL A 72 6.82 -3.96 18.24
CA VAL A 72 7.66 -4.71 17.30
C VAL A 72 8.11 -6.03 17.94
N PRO A 73 7.72 -7.20 17.40
CA PRO A 73 8.10 -8.47 18.00
C PRO A 73 9.59 -8.78 17.78
N PRO A 74 10.24 -9.52 18.69
CA PRO A 74 11.58 -10.03 18.45
C PRO A 74 11.57 -11.00 17.26
N PRO A 75 12.56 -10.93 16.34
CA PRO A 75 12.61 -11.82 15.18
C PRO A 75 12.93 -13.25 15.64
N ARG A 76 11.92 -14.12 15.65
CA ARG A 76 12.05 -15.54 15.97
C ARG A 76 11.68 -16.40 14.77
N LEU A 77 12.57 -17.32 14.41
CA LEU A 77 12.30 -18.29 13.35
C LEU A 77 11.03 -19.10 13.67
N GLY A 78 10.19 -19.32 12.66
CA GLY A 78 8.91 -20.03 12.80
C GLY A 78 7.76 -19.19 13.38
N ALA A 79 8.01 -17.98 13.88
CA ALA A 79 6.98 -17.12 14.47
C ALA A 79 6.70 -15.82 13.67
N VAL A 80 7.53 -15.51 12.68
CA VAL A 80 7.44 -14.29 11.87
C VAL A 80 7.27 -14.61 10.38
N GLN A 81 6.64 -13.68 9.65
CA GLN A 81 6.47 -13.73 8.20
C GLN A 81 7.42 -12.71 7.56
N LEU A 82 8.29 -13.18 6.66
CA LEU A 82 9.19 -12.30 5.92
C LEU A 82 8.40 -11.27 5.10
N GLY A 83 8.87 -10.03 5.08
CA GLY A 83 8.22 -8.92 4.39
C GLY A 83 6.91 -8.44 5.02
N ARG A 84 6.50 -8.99 6.18
CA ARG A 84 5.26 -8.63 6.88
C ARG A 84 5.46 -8.33 8.36
N THR A 85 6.01 -9.30 9.11
CA THR A 85 6.13 -9.23 10.58
C THR A 85 7.56 -9.50 11.08
N ALA A 86 8.56 -9.36 10.21
CA ALA A 86 9.96 -9.62 10.55
C ALA A 86 10.81 -8.34 10.41
N TRP A 87 11.41 -7.90 11.53
CA TRP A 87 12.40 -6.83 11.57
C TRP A 87 13.71 -7.36 12.16
N LEU A 88 14.80 -7.25 11.39
CA LEU A 88 16.13 -7.68 11.81
C LEU A 88 16.93 -6.48 12.30
N ALA A 89 17.53 -6.59 13.49
CA ALA A 89 18.47 -5.61 14.05
C ALA A 89 17.97 -4.15 13.96
N ARG A 90 16.72 -3.88 14.38
CA ARG A 90 16.14 -2.54 14.31
C ARG A 90 16.72 -1.65 15.43
N PRO A 91 17.37 -0.50 15.11
CA PRO A 91 17.85 0.43 16.14
C PRO A 91 16.68 1.02 16.94
N VAL A 92 16.88 1.22 18.25
CA VAL A 92 15.86 1.80 19.16
C VAL A 92 15.45 3.22 18.75
N GLU A 93 16.35 3.94 18.07
CA GLU A 93 16.16 5.31 17.56
C GLU A 93 15.26 5.38 16.33
N ARG A 94 14.99 4.24 15.66
CA ARG A 94 14.25 4.18 14.39
C ARG A 94 12.73 4.39 14.55
N GLY A 95 12.26 4.67 15.77
CA GLY A 95 10.85 4.97 16.06
C GLY A 95 9.89 3.83 15.69
N ASP A 96 8.67 4.18 15.28
CA ASP A 96 7.67 3.22 14.82
C ASP A 96 8.10 2.47 13.55
N ALA A 97 7.54 1.29 13.35
CA ALA A 97 7.77 0.45 12.18
C ALA A 97 6.79 0.78 11.05
N ASP A 98 7.21 1.63 10.12
CA ASP A 98 6.43 2.07 8.97
C ASP A 98 6.86 1.42 7.64
N ASP A 99 7.64 0.34 7.72
CA ASP A 99 8.25 -0.36 6.58
C ASP A 99 7.22 -1.05 5.66
N LEU A 100 6.03 -1.41 6.16
CA LEU A 100 5.01 -2.16 5.42
C LEU A 100 4.11 -1.24 4.58
N ARG A 101 4.24 -1.34 3.25
CA ARG A 101 3.35 -0.69 2.27
C ARG A 101 2.69 -1.72 1.36
N LEU A 102 1.36 -1.73 1.37
CA LEU A 102 0.51 -2.44 0.44
C LEU A 102 0.20 -1.50 -0.73
N ARG A 103 0.41 -1.97 -1.96
CA ARG A 103 0.16 -1.17 -3.16
C ARG A 103 -1.20 -1.47 -3.75
N THR A 104 -1.90 -0.42 -4.17
CA THR A 104 -3.18 -0.48 -4.89
C THR A 104 -4.17 -1.37 -4.15
N ILE A 105 -4.47 -1.01 -2.90
CA ILE A 105 -5.53 -1.66 -2.13
C ILE A 105 -6.91 -1.32 -2.69
N VAL A 106 -7.04 -0.10 -3.21
CA VAL A 106 -8.15 0.37 -4.02
C VAL A 106 -7.52 1.04 -5.22
N GLY A 107 -8.12 0.90 -6.39
CA GLY A 107 -7.57 1.51 -7.59
C GLY A 107 -8.58 1.52 -8.70
N TRP A 108 -8.23 2.28 -9.74
CA TRP A 108 -8.96 2.21 -10.99
C TRP A 108 -8.73 0.82 -11.59
N GLN A 109 -9.72 -0.06 -11.48
CA GLN A 109 -9.80 -1.22 -12.35
C GLN A 109 -10.33 -0.73 -13.69
N PRO A 110 -9.57 -0.77 -14.79
CA PRO A 110 -10.24 -0.91 -16.06
C PRO A 110 -11.01 -2.23 -15.91
N GLU A 111 -12.33 -2.18 -15.93
CA GLU A 111 -13.04 -3.35 -16.45
C GLU A 111 -12.30 -3.73 -17.72
N MET A 112 -12.00 -5.02 -17.87
CA MET A 112 -11.57 -5.60 -19.12
C MET A 112 -12.67 -5.34 -20.14
N ALA A 113 -12.74 -4.12 -20.67
CA ALA A 113 -13.54 -3.75 -21.82
C ALA A 113 -12.85 -4.44 -23.00
N GLY A 114 -13.30 -5.66 -23.27
CA GLY A 114 -13.17 -6.38 -24.53
C GLY A 114 -11.82 -6.27 -25.23
N VAL A 115 -10.98 -7.28 -25.01
CA VAL A 115 -10.12 -7.82 -26.07
C VAL A 115 -10.26 -9.34 -25.93
N ALA A 116 -11.35 -9.98 -26.35
CA ALA A 116 -11.70 -10.30 -27.74
C ALA A 116 -10.80 -9.66 -28.82
N ALA A 117 -9.68 -10.34 -29.07
CA ALA A 117 -9.15 -10.63 -30.40
C ALA A 117 -8.19 -11.81 -30.29
#